data_AF-A0A377A4H3-F1
#
_entry.id   AF-A0A377A4H3-F1
#
_cell.length_a   1.000
_cell.length_b   1.000
_cell.length_c   1.000
_cell.angle_alpha   90.00
_cell.angle_beta   90.00
_cell.angle_gamma   90.00
#
_symmetry.space_group_name_H-M   'P 1'
#
loop_
_entity.id
_entity.type
_entity.pdbx_description
1 polymer ?
#
loop_
_entity_poly.entity_id
_entity_poly.type
_entity_poly.pdbx_seq_one_letter_code
_entity_poly.pdbx_strand_id
1 'polypeptide(L)'
;MTQSRLHAAQNALAKLHEHRGNTFYPHFHLAPPAGWMNDPNGLIWFNDRYHAFYQHHPMSEHWGPMHWGHATSDDMIHWQHEPICASARRR
;
A
#
# COMPACT_ATOMS: atom_id res chain seq x y z
N MET A 1 3.44 -25.12 7.07
CA MET A 1 2.92 -23.90 7.70
C MET A 1 2.67 -22.87 6.60
N THR A 2 1.42 -22.68 6.20
CA THR A 2 1.08 -21.82 5.06
C THR A 2 1.30 -20.36 5.41
N GLN A 3 2.17 -19.65 4.69
CA GLN A 3 2.38 -18.21 4.88
C GLN A 3 1.05 -17.48 4.66
N SER A 4 0.69 -16.53 5.54
CA SER A 4 -0.57 -15.78 5.39
C SER A 4 -0.55 -14.97 4.09
N ARG A 5 -1.71 -14.76 3.47
CA ARG A 5 -1.81 -13.96 2.21
C ARG A 5 -1.23 -12.55 2.37
N LEU A 6 -1.38 -11.95 3.55
CA LEU A 6 -0.77 -10.66 3.86
C LEU A 6 0.76 -10.76 3.85
N HIS A 7 1.32 -11.83 4.41
CA HIS A 7 2.76 -12.02 4.43
C HIS A 7 3.32 -12.24 3.01
N ALA A 8 2.61 -13.01 2.18
CA ALA A 8 2.95 -13.16 0.77
C ALA A 8 2.87 -11.82 0.01
N ALA A 9 1.84 -11.01 0.32
CA ALA A 9 1.68 -9.68 -0.25
C ALA A 9 2.82 -8.73 0.14
N GLN A 10 3.26 -8.73 1.41
CA GLN A 10 4.40 -7.93 1.86
C GLN A 10 5.70 -8.34 1.18
N ASN A 11 5.94 -9.64 1.05
CA ASN A 11 7.13 -10.13 0.36
C ASN A 11 7.13 -9.77 -1.12
N ALA A 12 5.98 -9.81 -1.78
CA ALA A 12 5.87 -9.40 -3.19
C ALA A 12 6.10 -7.90 -3.36
N LEU A 13 5.51 -7.07 -2.49
CA LEU A 13 5.72 -5.63 -2.49
C LEU A 13 7.19 -5.25 -2.30
N ALA A 14 7.87 -5.89 -1.34
CA ALA A 14 9.29 -5.64 -1.09
C ALA A 14 10.15 -5.91 -2.34
N LYS A 15 9.93 -7.06 -3.00
CA LYS A 15 10.62 -7.41 -4.25
C LYS A 15 10.32 -6.41 -5.37
N LEU A 16 9.06 -6.01 -5.54
CA LEU A 16 8.69 -5.06 -6.59
C LEU A 16 9.29 -3.67 -6.32
N HIS A 17 9.40 -3.28 -5.05
CA HIS A 17 10.00 -2.02 -4.64
C HIS A 17 11.49 -1.94 -4.98
N GLU A 18 12.25 -3.04 -4.84
CA GLU A 18 13.67 -3.10 -5.23
C GLU A 18 13.90 -2.80 -6.71
N HIS A 19 12.90 -3.08 -7.56
CA HIS A 19 12.98 -2.89 -9.01
C HIS A 19 12.19 -1.70 -9.55
N ARG A 20 11.46 -0.96 -8.68
CA ARG A 20 10.66 0.19 -9.09
C ARG A 20 11.58 1.34 -9.53
N GLY A 21 11.52 1.69 -10.81
CA GLY A 21 12.16 2.91 -11.32
C GLY A 21 11.56 4.18 -10.71
N ASN A 22 12.38 5.22 -10.51
CA ASN A 22 11.97 6.46 -9.84
C ASN A 22 11.76 7.66 -10.76
N THR A 23 11.99 7.53 -12.06
CA THR A 23 11.93 8.66 -13.01
C THR A 23 10.59 9.40 -12.97
N PHE A 24 9.48 8.69 -12.71
CA PHE A 24 8.13 9.25 -12.63
C PHE A 24 7.46 9.04 -11.27
N TYR A 25 8.21 8.59 -10.26
CA TYR A 25 7.65 8.38 -8.93
C TYR A 25 7.40 9.73 -8.25
N PRO A 26 6.21 9.99 -7.69
CA PRO A 26 5.88 11.30 -7.15
C PRO A 26 6.68 11.60 -5.88
N HIS A 27 7.12 12.85 -5.73
CA HIS A 27 7.85 13.30 -4.54
C HIS A 27 6.94 13.82 -3.42
N PHE A 28 5.70 14.22 -3.74
CA PHE A 28 4.79 14.89 -2.79
C PHE A 28 3.34 14.41 -2.85
N HIS A 29 3.04 13.40 -3.68
CA HIS A 29 1.76 12.69 -3.64
C HIS A 29 1.98 11.32 -3.00
N LEU A 30 1.02 10.88 -2.18
CA LEU A 30 1.01 9.52 -1.67
C LEU A 30 0.85 8.53 -2.84
N ALA A 31 1.83 7.64 -2.99
CA ALA A 31 1.85 6.53 -3.94
C ALA A 31 2.26 5.26 -3.19
N PRO A 32 1.94 4.05 -3.66
CA PRO A 32 2.37 2.84 -2.98
C PRO A 32 3.89 2.68 -3.14
N PRO A 33 4.60 2.00 -2.21
CA PRO A 33 6.03 1.75 -2.37
C PRO A 33 6.38 1.11 -3.73
N ALA A 34 5.52 0.25 -4.25
CA ALA A 34 5.51 -0.20 -5.64
C ALA A 34 4.16 -0.83 -5.98
N GLY A 35 3.92 -1.15 -7.25
CA GLY A 35 2.69 -1.82 -7.71
C GLY A 35 1.54 -0.86 -8.02
N TRP A 36 0.37 -1.42 -8.30
CA TRP A 36 -0.82 -0.66 -8.71
C TRP A 36 -1.59 -0.11 -7.51
N MET A 37 -2.04 1.15 -7.61
CA MET A 37 -2.92 1.82 -6.67
C MET A 37 -4.09 2.46 -7.44
N ASN A 38 -5.27 2.46 -6.84
CA ASN A 38 -6.41 3.24 -7.30
C ASN A 38 -7.12 3.94 -6.13
N ASP A 39 -8.38 3.62 -5.88
CA ASP A 39 -9.29 4.38 -5.04
C ASP A 39 -8.72 4.61 -3.63
N PRO A 40 -8.81 5.85 -3.09
CA PRO A 40 -8.54 6.10 -1.69
C PRO A 40 -9.65 5.48 -0.83
N ASN A 41 -9.27 4.81 0.25
CA ASN A 41 -10.15 4.09 1.15
C ASN A 41 -9.93 4.56 2.60
N GLY A 42 -10.95 4.44 3.45
CA GLY A 42 -10.80 4.53 4.91
C GLY A 42 -10.09 5.79 5.43
N LEU A 43 -10.21 6.92 4.74
CA LEU A 43 -9.57 8.18 5.14
C LEU A 43 -10.11 8.62 6.50
N ILE A 44 -9.25 8.67 7.53
CA ILE A 44 -9.67 8.95 8.91
C ILE A 44 -8.55 9.59 9.73
N TRP A 45 -8.92 10.46 10.66
CA TRP A 45 -8.05 10.85 11.77
C TRP A 45 -8.37 9.98 12.98
N PHE A 46 -7.40 9.20 13.45
CA PHE A 46 -7.58 8.27 14.57
C PHE A 46 -6.28 8.14 15.36
N ASN A 47 -6.37 8.12 16.69
CA ASN A 47 -5.23 7.98 17.58
C ASN A 47 -4.07 8.93 17.24
N ASP A 48 -4.41 10.22 17.09
CA ASP A 48 -3.50 11.33 16.80
C ASP A 48 -2.71 11.20 15.47
N ARG A 49 -3.26 10.49 14.48
CA ARG A 49 -2.66 10.34 13.15
C ARG A 49 -3.71 10.41 12.04
N TYR A 50 -3.33 10.94 10.89
CA TYR A 50 -4.04 10.79 9.63
C TYR A 50 -3.74 9.40 9.08
N HIS A 51 -4.79 8.66 8.72
CA HIS A 51 -4.69 7.37 8.07
C HIS A 51 -5.23 7.48 6.65
N ALA A 52 -4.42 7.06 5.68
CA ALA A 52 -4.85 6.89 4.30
C ALA A 52 -4.69 5.43 3.90
N PHE A 53 -5.81 4.81 3.52
CA PHE A 53 -5.81 3.50 2.88
C PHE A 53 -6.10 3.67 1.39
N TYR A 54 -5.80 2.65 0.62
CA TYR A 54 -6.03 2.67 -0.82
C TYR A 54 -6.16 1.25 -1.37
N GLN A 55 -6.95 1.08 -2.43
CA GLN A 55 -6.93 -0.17 -3.19
C GLN A 55 -5.55 -0.38 -3.81
N HIS A 56 -5.03 -1.60 -3.67
CA HIS A 56 -3.65 -1.90 -3.98
C HIS A 56 -3.49 -3.31 -4.57
N HIS A 57 -2.68 -3.45 -5.62
CA HIS A 57 -2.15 -4.74 -6.08
C HIS A 57 -0.63 -4.77 -5.90
N PRO A 58 -0.11 -5.45 -4.87
CA PRO A 58 1.31 -5.38 -4.52
C PRO A 58 2.23 -6.26 -5.38
N MET A 59 1.66 -7.09 -6.26
CA MET A 59 2.44 -8.04 -7.08
C MET A 59 2.74 -7.51 -8.49
N SER A 60 2.06 -6.45 -8.94
CA SER A 60 2.25 -5.87 -10.27
C SER A 60 1.71 -4.45 -10.34
N GLU A 61 2.24 -3.70 -11.30
CA GLU A 61 1.80 -2.42 -11.83
C GLU A 61 0.46 -2.48 -12.60
N HIS A 62 -0.13 -3.66 -12.79
CA HIS A 62 -1.46 -3.80 -13.39
C HIS A 62 -2.53 -4.09 -12.33
N TRP A 63 -3.79 -3.81 -12.63
CA TRP A 63 -4.91 -4.19 -11.78
C TRP A 63 -4.95 -5.72 -11.55
N GLY A 64 -5.38 -6.16 -10.36
CA GLY A 64 -5.37 -7.58 -10.00
C GLY A 64 -5.98 -7.89 -8.64
N PRO A 65 -5.51 -8.96 -7.95
CA PRO A 65 -5.95 -9.28 -6.60
C PRO A 65 -5.80 -8.13 -5.61
N MET A 66 -6.93 -7.60 -5.16
CA MET A 66 -7.01 -6.40 -4.33
C MET A 66 -6.58 -6.64 -2.88
N HIS A 67 -5.80 -5.67 -2.39
CA HIS A 67 -5.37 -5.46 -1.03
C HIS A 67 -5.68 -4.02 -0.62
N TRP A 68 -5.62 -3.73 0.68
CA TRP A 68 -5.62 -2.36 1.18
C TRP A 68 -4.22 -1.99 1.65
N GLY A 69 -3.56 -1.12 0.89
CA GLY A 69 -2.35 -0.46 1.38
C GLY A 69 -2.69 0.57 2.46
N HIS A 70 -1.70 0.98 3.23
CA HIS A 70 -1.89 1.86 4.38
C HIS A 70 -0.67 2.79 4.54
N ALA A 71 -0.93 4.06 4.76
CA ALA A 71 0.06 5.03 5.21
C ALA A 71 -0.52 5.90 6.33
N THR A 72 0.35 6.36 7.24
CA THR A 72 -0.01 7.30 8.30
C THR A 72 0.82 8.57 8.23
N SER A 73 0.28 9.66 8.76
CA SER A 73 0.96 10.95 8.87
C SER A 73 0.48 11.71 10.10
N ASP A 74 1.34 12.50 10.72
CA ASP A 74 0.98 13.45 11.78
C ASP A 74 0.64 14.85 11.24
N ASP A 75 1.14 15.21 10.05
CA ASP A 75 1.04 16.56 9.48
C ASP A 75 0.45 16.64 8.05
N MET A 76 0.05 15.49 7.48
CA MET A 76 -0.38 15.29 6.08
C MET A 76 0.67 15.59 5.00
N ILE A 77 1.90 15.94 5.39
CA ILE A 77 3.01 16.25 4.48
C ILE A 77 3.97 15.05 4.44
N HIS A 78 4.35 14.54 5.60
CA HIS A 78 5.27 13.42 5.75
C HIS A 78 4.49 12.14 6.01
N TRP A 79 4.59 11.20 5.07
CA TRP A 79 3.85 9.94 5.13
C TRP A 79 4.78 8.77 5.46
N GLN A 80 4.36 7.94 6.41
CA GLN A 80 4.98 6.67 6.74
C GLN A 80 4.16 5.52 6.16
N HIS A 81 4.79 4.64 5.41
CA HIS A 81 4.14 3.42 4.93
C HIS A 81 4.01 2.40 6.06
N GLU A 82 2.79 1.89 6.23
CA GLU A 82 2.45 0.85 7.19
C GLU A 82 2.33 -0.51 6.48
N PRO A 83 2.28 -1.63 7.24
CA PRO A 83 1.97 -2.92 6.65
C PRO A 83 0.65 -2.92 5.89
N ILE A 84 0.53 -3.73 4.82
CA ILE A 84 -0.73 -3.92 4.12
C ILE A 84 -1.80 -4.37 5.13
N CYS A 85 -2.89 -3.61 5.18
CA CYS A 85 -3.92 -3.74 6.20
C CYS A 85 -4.81 -4.95 5.96
N ALA A 86 -5.21 -5.18 4.70
CA ALA A 86 -6.16 -6.23 4.35
C ALA A 86 -5.84 -6.89 3.01
N SER A 87 -6.24 -8.15 2.89
CA SER A 87 -6.19 -8.95 1.65
C SER A 87 -7.59 -9.50 1.38
N ALA A 88 -8.03 -9.45 0.13
CA ALA A 88 -9.32 -10.04 -0.24
C ALA A 88 -9.35 -11.54 0.12
N ARG A 89 -10.34 -11.93 0.93
CA ARG A 89 -10.63 -13.34 1.18
C ARG A 89 -11.56 -13.82 0.08
N ARG A 90 -11.08 -14.76 -0.75
CA ARG A 90 -12.00 -15.48 -1.65
C ARG A 90 -12.85 -16.37 -0.75
N ARG A 91 -14.17 -16.22 -0.84
CA ARG A 91 -15.12 -17.15 -0.25
C ARG A 91 -15.05 -18.48 -1.00
#